data_AF-A0A1C4UJX5-F1
#
_entry.id   AF-A0A1C4UJX5-F1
#
_cell.length_a   1.000
_cell.length_b   1.000
_cell.length_c   1.000
_cell.angle_alpha   90.00
_cell.angle_beta   90.00
_cell.angle_gamma   90.00
#
_symmetry.space_group_name_H-M   'P 1'
#
loop_
_entity.id
_entity.type
_entity.pdbx_description
1 polymer ?
#
loop_
_entity_poly.entity_id
_entity_poly.type
_entity_poly.pdbx_seq_one_letter_code
_entity_poly.pdbx_strand_id
1 'polypeptide(L)'
;MTTSPIERAADSFAAELARHRTGRGLSKKQLATLMGFDPSYVSHVEGRRHRPTEDFARRAEAVLDASGAIWQRFREYDELRHGRSGGTHRDRPVSGQWLPPGTGLVVERESATLTHTEEGYQCVIRRELYNAGTEPVTRYLVRVAVDRYPNDPGRSNRHHRAHPLTFAELQLTAYRDDGGAREPMHWQAKHDRDAFKEIWLLFENDEGRFPLYPGDGVTIEYAYRVGWDKWGLWFQRAVRLPTRRLAVRLDLPAELDPKVWGVEGSLSAEEGPLRTPIQRRDEGGRALFDWATKDPPLNARYRMQWRFRSQPPDAGPAALGPRGQVRASDRVRALGIVQRDDDLLRQPARQFDLPREEGVARDVVGRLSATLARLDELHPFSKGVGIAAPQLGLGWAAALVRPADRAAEPIVLLNPRVVDAAPETDEQYEGCLSFFDHRGLVPRPLGIDVEHAQWDGSRVITSFKYAMARLVAHEIDHLEGRLYVDRMAPGVPLVPVEEYRETGNPWRY
;
A
#
# COMPACT_ATOMS: atom_id res chain seq x y z
N MET A 1 -11.13 15.95 -55.67
CA MET A 1 -10.81 15.98 -54.23
C MET A 1 -9.45 15.33 -54.06
N THR A 2 -8.44 16.10 -53.65
CA THR A 2 -7.06 15.61 -53.53
C THR A 2 -6.90 14.82 -52.22
N THR A 3 -6.78 13.49 -52.33
CA THR A 3 -6.45 12.58 -51.22
C THR A 3 -5.17 13.01 -50.50
N SER A 4 -5.18 12.99 -49.17
CA SER A 4 -4.05 13.35 -48.32
C SER A 4 -2.81 12.50 -48.65
N PRO A 5 -1.57 13.03 -48.56
CA PRO A 5 -0.35 12.24 -48.73
C PRO A 5 -0.32 10.96 -47.89
N ILE A 6 -0.90 11.00 -46.68
CA ILE A 6 -1.01 9.84 -45.77
C ILE A 6 -1.99 8.80 -46.31
N GLU A 7 -3.12 9.23 -46.89
CA GLU A 7 -4.11 8.33 -47.48
C GLU A 7 -3.53 7.62 -48.71
N ARG A 8 -2.76 8.35 -49.54
CA ARG A 8 -2.04 7.74 -50.67
C ARG A 8 -1.00 6.71 -50.21
N ALA A 9 -0.27 6.99 -49.14
CA ALA A 9 0.70 6.04 -48.59
C ALA A 9 0.02 4.79 -47.98
N ALA A 10 -1.12 4.96 -47.32
CA ALA A 10 -1.94 3.85 -46.83
C ALA A 10 -2.50 3.00 -47.98
N ASP A 11 -2.96 3.63 -49.07
CA ASP A 11 -3.41 2.96 -50.28
C ASP A 11 -2.27 2.16 -50.93
N SER A 12 -1.07 2.72 -51.01
CA SER A 12 0.11 2.03 -51.52
C SER A 12 0.48 0.81 -50.66
N PHE A 13 0.41 0.91 -49.33
CA PHE A 13 0.64 -0.24 -48.45
C PHE A 13 -0.40 -1.34 -48.65
N ALA A 14 -1.69 -1.00 -48.65
CA ALA A 14 -2.78 -1.95 -48.84
C ALA A 14 -2.69 -2.69 -50.19
N ALA A 15 -2.34 -1.97 -51.27
CA ALA A 15 -2.15 -2.55 -52.59
C ALA A 15 -0.94 -3.51 -52.63
N GLU A 16 0.16 -3.13 -52.00
CA GLU A 16 1.40 -3.93 -51.92
C GLU A 16 1.16 -5.25 -51.18
N LEU A 17 0.51 -5.18 -50.02
CA LEU A 17 0.09 -6.34 -49.24
C LEU A 17 -0.82 -7.28 -50.05
N ALA A 18 -1.85 -6.73 -50.69
CA ALA A 18 -2.80 -7.51 -51.47
C ALA A 18 -2.12 -8.23 -52.63
N ARG A 19 -1.20 -7.55 -53.32
CA ARG A 19 -0.41 -8.11 -54.43
C ARG A 19 0.39 -9.33 -53.98
N HIS A 20 1.21 -9.19 -52.94
CA HIS A 20 2.04 -10.30 -52.44
C HIS A 20 1.19 -11.46 -51.90
N ARG A 21 0.08 -11.16 -51.21
CA ARG A 21 -0.86 -12.19 -50.74
C ARG A 21 -1.45 -12.99 -51.90
N THR A 22 -1.95 -12.30 -52.94
CA THR A 22 -2.51 -12.97 -54.12
C THR A 22 -1.45 -13.73 -54.92
N GLY A 23 -0.23 -13.22 -55.01
CA GLY A 23 0.89 -13.90 -55.67
C GLY A 23 1.29 -15.21 -55.01
N ARG A 24 1.10 -15.33 -53.69
CA ARG A 24 1.28 -16.58 -52.92
C ARG A 24 0.03 -17.47 -52.88
N GLY A 25 -1.06 -17.09 -53.55
CA GLY A 25 -2.31 -17.85 -53.57
C GLY A 25 -3.06 -17.90 -52.24
N LEU A 26 -2.77 -16.99 -51.30
CA LEU A 26 -3.34 -17.01 -49.96
C LEU A 26 -4.67 -16.24 -49.90
N SER A 27 -5.68 -16.82 -49.27
CA SER A 27 -6.86 -16.06 -48.83
C SER A 27 -6.51 -15.11 -47.68
N LYS A 28 -7.31 -14.06 -47.47
CA LYS A 28 -7.13 -13.13 -46.34
C LYS A 28 -7.13 -13.86 -44.99
N LYS A 29 -8.00 -14.87 -44.85
CA LYS A 29 -8.08 -15.74 -43.67
C LYS A 29 -6.80 -16.54 -43.44
N GLN A 30 -6.26 -17.15 -44.50
CA GLN A 30 -5.01 -17.92 -44.40
C GLN A 30 -3.81 -17.03 -44.05
N LEU A 31 -3.70 -15.85 -44.67
CA LEU A 31 -2.65 -14.88 -44.33
C LEU A 31 -2.76 -14.45 -42.87
N ALA A 32 -3.97 -14.12 -42.41
CA ALA A 32 -4.20 -13.75 -41.02
C ALA A 32 -3.78 -14.87 -40.06
N THR A 33 -4.16 -16.12 -40.33
CA THR A 33 -3.74 -17.28 -39.55
C THR A 33 -2.22 -17.45 -39.51
N LEU A 34 -1.52 -17.31 -40.64
CA LEU A 34 -0.06 -17.42 -40.70
C LEU A 34 0.66 -16.29 -39.95
N MET A 35 0.07 -15.10 -39.91
CA MET A 35 0.63 -13.94 -39.20
C MET A 35 0.21 -13.88 -37.72
N GLY A 36 -0.75 -14.71 -37.29
CA GLY A 36 -1.32 -14.67 -35.94
C GLY A 36 -2.32 -13.52 -35.71
N PHE A 37 -3.00 -13.04 -36.75
CA PHE A 37 -4.05 -12.02 -36.67
C PHE A 37 -5.44 -12.61 -36.91
N ASP A 38 -6.48 -11.90 -36.46
CA ASP A 38 -7.85 -12.21 -36.82
C ASP A 38 -8.09 -12.01 -38.34
N PRO A 39 -8.84 -12.90 -39.02
CA PRO A 39 -9.14 -12.78 -40.45
C PRO A 39 -9.77 -11.44 -40.88
N SER A 40 -10.52 -10.80 -39.99
CA SER A 40 -11.11 -9.47 -40.23
C SER A 40 -10.02 -8.40 -40.39
N TYR A 41 -8.89 -8.52 -39.68
CA TYR A 41 -7.84 -7.50 -39.64
C TYR A 41 -7.14 -7.33 -41.00
N VAL A 42 -6.79 -8.44 -41.67
CA VAL A 42 -6.25 -8.41 -43.04
C VAL A 42 -7.26 -7.80 -44.01
N SER A 43 -8.56 -8.12 -43.85
CA SER A 43 -9.62 -7.55 -44.67
C SER A 43 -9.78 -6.04 -44.46
N HIS A 44 -9.65 -5.60 -43.21
CA HIS A 44 -9.75 -4.21 -42.81
C HIS A 44 -8.56 -3.35 -43.28
N VAL A 45 -7.35 -3.89 -43.23
CA VAL A 45 -6.15 -3.21 -43.73
C VAL A 45 -6.19 -3.09 -45.25
N GLU A 46 -6.48 -4.19 -45.98
CA GLU A 46 -6.66 -4.12 -47.44
C GLU A 46 -7.86 -3.28 -47.87
N GLY A 47 -8.91 -3.27 -47.04
CA GLY A 47 -10.15 -2.51 -47.25
C GLY A 47 -10.09 -1.07 -46.77
N ARG A 48 -8.93 -0.58 -46.31
CA ARG A 48 -8.70 0.82 -45.88
C ARG A 48 -9.55 1.27 -44.70
N ARG A 49 -10.10 0.31 -43.94
CA ARG A 49 -10.87 0.57 -42.72
C ARG A 49 -9.96 0.68 -41.50
N HIS A 50 -8.78 0.05 -41.57
CA HIS A 50 -7.77 0.11 -40.52
C HIS A 50 -6.40 0.48 -41.10
N ARG A 51 -5.60 1.15 -40.28
CA ARG A 51 -4.24 1.57 -40.62
C ARG A 51 -3.27 0.43 -40.30
N PRO A 52 -2.27 0.16 -41.15
CA PRO A 52 -1.30 -0.90 -40.90
C PRO A 52 -0.42 -0.55 -39.70
N THR A 53 -0.08 -1.54 -38.88
CA THR A 53 0.84 -1.42 -37.74
C THR A 53 2.22 -1.97 -38.11
N GLU A 54 3.25 -1.59 -37.36
CA GLU A 54 4.62 -2.07 -37.60
C GLU A 54 4.73 -3.60 -37.52
N ASP A 55 4.13 -4.19 -36.48
CA ASP A 55 4.11 -5.65 -36.28
C ASP A 55 3.38 -6.37 -37.41
N PHE A 56 2.25 -5.81 -37.86
CA PHE A 56 1.53 -6.35 -39.01
C PHE A 56 2.39 -6.29 -40.29
N ALA A 57 3.05 -5.16 -40.54
CA ALA A 57 3.93 -5.01 -41.70
C ALA A 57 5.13 -5.97 -41.67
N ARG A 58 5.79 -6.14 -40.51
CA ARG A 58 6.92 -7.07 -40.35
C ARG A 58 6.52 -8.53 -40.49
N ARG A 59 5.36 -8.92 -39.94
CA ARG A 59 4.85 -10.29 -40.07
C ARG A 59 4.37 -10.58 -41.49
N ALA A 60 3.73 -9.61 -42.14
CA ALA A 60 3.36 -9.74 -43.54
C ALA A 60 4.60 -9.87 -44.43
N GLU A 61 5.64 -9.08 -44.18
CA GLU A 61 6.94 -9.15 -44.86
C GLU A 61 7.57 -10.54 -44.70
N ALA A 62 7.62 -11.08 -43.47
CA ALA A 62 8.20 -12.39 -43.20
C ALA A 62 7.38 -13.56 -43.79
N VAL A 63 6.05 -13.52 -43.68
CA VAL A 63 5.16 -14.59 -44.15
C VAL A 63 5.02 -14.61 -45.67
N LEU A 64 4.96 -13.43 -46.30
CA LEU A 64 4.83 -13.31 -47.75
C LEU A 64 6.18 -13.32 -48.46
N ASP A 65 7.28 -13.16 -47.69
CA ASP A 65 8.65 -13.10 -48.16
C ASP A 65 8.76 -12.06 -49.31
N ALA A 66 8.45 -10.81 -48.94
CA ALA A 66 8.25 -9.70 -49.86
C ALA A 66 9.54 -8.90 -50.14
N SER A 67 10.70 -9.41 -49.73
CA SER A 67 12.03 -8.83 -49.98
C SER A 67 12.16 -7.34 -49.60
N GLY A 68 11.44 -6.91 -48.56
CA GLY A 68 11.43 -5.55 -48.01
C GLY A 68 10.36 -4.63 -48.61
N ALA A 69 9.59 -5.06 -49.62
CA ALA A 69 8.63 -4.21 -50.32
C ALA A 69 7.48 -3.75 -49.42
N ILE A 70 6.94 -4.63 -48.57
CA ILE A 70 5.85 -4.30 -47.64
C ILE A 70 6.38 -3.40 -46.53
N TRP A 71 7.57 -3.71 -46.02
CA TRP A 71 8.24 -2.91 -45.00
C TRP A 71 8.54 -1.48 -45.46
N GLN A 72 9.00 -1.30 -46.70
CA GLN A 72 9.26 0.01 -47.26
C GLN A 72 7.98 0.87 -47.33
N ARG A 73 6.86 0.30 -47.79
CA ARG A 73 5.57 1.02 -47.83
C ARG A 73 5.05 1.38 -46.45
N PHE A 74 5.29 0.52 -45.46
CA PHE A 74 4.98 0.85 -44.08
C PHE A 74 5.82 2.03 -43.57
N ARG A 75 7.12 2.05 -43.86
CA ARG A 75 8.00 3.16 -43.46
C ARG A 75 7.62 4.48 -44.10
N GLU A 76 7.30 4.50 -45.39
CA GLU A 76 6.83 5.70 -46.09
C GLU A 76 5.52 6.23 -45.47
N TYR A 77 4.60 5.32 -45.14
CA TYR A 77 3.37 5.65 -44.43
C TYR A 77 3.63 6.21 -43.01
N ASP A 78 4.54 5.58 -42.27
CA ASP A 78 4.84 5.93 -40.89
C ASP A 78 5.64 7.24 -40.77
N GLU A 79 6.55 7.52 -41.70
CA GLU A 79 7.29 8.79 -41.79
C GLU A 79 6.34 9.97 -42.05
N LEU A 80 5.36 9.80 -42.94
CA LEU A 80 4.32 10.82 -43.20
C LEU A 80 3.35 11.00 -42.02
N ARG A 81 3.11 9.93 -41.25
CA ARG A 81 2.32 9.98 -40.01
C ARG A 81 3.06 10.75 -38.91
N HIS A 82 4.35 10.51 -38.73
CA HIS A 82 5.15 11.12 -37.67
C HIS A 82 5.67 12.53 -38.01
N GLY A 83 5.77 12.88 -39.29
CA GLY A 83 6.21 14.20 -39.76
C GLY A 83 5.28 15.38 -39.41
N ARG A 84 4.06 15.14 -38.92
CA ARG A 84 3.13 16.21 -38.46
C ARG A 84 3.19 16.48 -36.96
N SER A 85 3.99 15.73 -36.19
CA SER A 85 4.16 15.89 -34.74
C SER A 85 5.40 16.76 -34.41
N GLY A 86 5.44 17.98 -34.96
CA GLY A 86 6.46 18.98 -34.65
C GLY A 86 5.91 20.06 -33.73
N GLY A 87 6.13 19.93 -32.42
CA GLY A 87 5.69 20.92 -31.41
C GLY A 87 5.97 20.48 -29.97
N THR A 88 7.26 20.51 -29.59
CA THR A 88 7.81 20.63 -28.22
C THR A 88 7.22 19.76 -27.08
N HIS A 89 7.74 18.54 -26.93
CA HIS A 89 8.43 18.06 -25.70
C HIS A 89 8.89 16.60 -25.90
N ARG A 90 10.15 16.42 -26.34
CA ARG A 90 11.00 15.22 -26.16
C ARG A 90 12.20 15.71 -25.34
N ASP A 91 12.76 15.05 -24.34
CA ASP A 91 12.68 13.65 -23.89
C ASP A 91 13.10 13.55 -22.42
N ARG A 92 12.67 12.47 -21.76
CA ARG A 92 13.64 11.49 -21.22
C ARG A 92 13.08 10.08 -21.43
N PRO A 93 13.92 9.11 -21.82
CA PRO A 93 13.50 7.74 -22.07
C PRO A 93 13.07 7.09 -20.76
N VAL A 94 11.94 6.37 -20.78
CA VAL A 94 11.56 5.48 -19.68
C VAL A 94 12.60 4.37 -19.64
N SER A 95 13.43 4.39 -18.61
CA SER A 95 14.37 3.34 -18.25
C SER A 95 13.69 1.97 -18.29
N GLY A 96 14.35 0.99 -18.92
CA GLY A 96 13.89 -0.39 -19.10
C GLY A 96 13.35 -1.05 -17.84
N GLN A 97 12.06 -0.87 -17.58
CA GLN A 97 11.29 -1.67 -16.64
C GLN A 97 10.63 -2.79 -17.43
N TRP A 98 11.08 -4.00 -17.14
CA TRP A 98 10.50 -5.26 -17.58
C TRP A 98 8.96 -5.23 -17.48
N LEU A 99 8.29 -5.30 -18.65
CA LEU A 99 6.85 -5.49 -18.76
C LEU A 99 6.52 -6.97 -18.53
N PRO A 100 5.50 -7.33 -17.73
CA PRO A 100 5.04 -8.71 -17.69
C PRO A 100 4.55 -9.13 -19.09
N PRO A 101 4.72 -10.40 -19.50
CA PRO A 101 4.24 -10.85 -20.81
C PRO A 101 2.72 -10.73 -20.90
N GLY A 102 2.21 -10.06 -21.94
CA GLY A 102 0.85 -10.30 -22.41
C GLY A 102 -0.09 -9.10 -22.62
N THR A 103 0.22 -7.86 -22.22
CA THR A 103 -0.65 -6.72 -22.60
C THR A 103 0.15 -5.43 -22.55
N GLY A 104 0.44 -4.81 -23.69
CA GLY A 104 0.93 -3.42 -23.77
C GLY A 104 -0.12 -2.40 -23.34
N LEU A 105 -0.97 -2.73 -22.36
CA LEU A 105 -2.07 -1.90 -21.91
C LEU A 105 -1.55 -0.84 -20.94
N VAL A 106 -1.78 0.42 -21.27
CA VAL A 106 -1.41 1.59 -20.46
C VAL A 106 -2.68 2.21 -19.90
N VAL A 107 -2.64 2.62 -18.64
CA VAL A 107 -3.69 3.43 -18.01
C VAL A 107 -3.28 4.90 -18.14
N GLU A 108 -3.84 5.61 -19.12
CA GLU A 108 -3.59 7.04 -19.31
C GLU A 108 -4.10 7.86 -18.12
N ARG A 109 -5.25 7.46 -17.57
CA ARG A 109 -5.81 8.08 -16.37
C ARG A 109 -6.65 7.10 -15.60
N GLU A 110 -6.41 7.04 -14.30
CA GLU A 110 -7.32 6.42 -13.35
C GLU A 110 -7.92 7.48 -12.43
N SER A 111 -9.23 7.41 -12.24
CA SER A 111 -9.94 8.13 -11.18
C SER A 111 -10.76 7.13 -10.37
N ALA A 112 -10.50 7.07 -9.07
CA ALA A 112 -11.18 6.17 -8.15
C ALA A 112 -11.88 6.99 -7.06
N THR A 113 -13.20 6.86 -6.95
CA THR A 113 -14.01 7.56 -5.95
C THR A 113 -14.62 6.56 -4.99
N LEU A 114 -14.40 6.74 -3.69
CA LEU A 114 -15.09 5.99 -2.65
C LEU A 114 -16.05 6.93 -1.92
N THR A 115 -17.34 6.61 -1.97
CA THR A 115 -18.42 7.43 -1.41
C THR A 115 -19.03 6.72 -0.22
N HIS A 116 -19.09 7.38 0.93
CA HIS A 116 -19.85 6.92 2.08
C HIS A 116 -21.35 7.12 1.83
N THR A 117 -22.13 6.06 1.95
CA THR A 117 -23.59 6.05 1.78
C THR A 117 -24.30 5.62 3.08
N GLU A 118 -25.63 5.61 3.07
CA GLU A 118 -26.47 5.13 4.17
C GLU A 118 -26.49 3.61 4.34
N GLU A 119 -25.83 2.83 3.48
CA GLU A 119 -25.80 1.36 3.60
C GLU A 119 -24.37 0.79 3.59
N GLY A 120 -23.37 1.65 3.38
CA GLY A 120 -21.99 1.20 3.21
C GLY A 120 -21.12 2.22 2.48
N TYR A 121 -20.30 1.68 1.58
CA TYR A 121 -19.50 2.44 0.65
C TYR A 121 -19.84 2.06 -0.78
N GLN A 122 -19.94 3.05 -1.64
CA GLN A 122 -19.98 2.89 -3.09
C GLN A 122 -18.65 3.31 -3.69
N CYS A 123 -18.01 2.40 -4.43
CA CYS A 123 -16.76 2.65 -5.12
C CYS A 123 -17.03 2.75 -6.62
N VAL A 124 -16.56 3.82 -7.27
CA VAL A 124 -16.61 4.03 -8.72
C VAL A 124 -15.19 4.22 -9.23
N ILE A 125 -14.77 3.42 -10.19
CA ILE A 125 -13.44 3.49 -10.78
C ILE A 125 -13.58 3.67 -12.29
N ARG A 126 -13.03 4.77 -12.80
CA ARG A 126 -12.96 5.10 -14.22
C ARG A 126 -11.50 5.07 -14.67
N ARG A 127 -11.22 4.37 -15.77
CA ARG A 127 -9.88 4.21 -16.36
C ARG A 127 -9.91 4.52 -17.85
N GLU A 128 -9.12 5.48 -18.28
CA GLU A 128 -8.75 5.71 -19.68
C GLU A 128 -7.63 4.70 -20.01
N LEU A 129 -7.96 3.70 -20.82
CA LEU A 129 -7.05 2.65 -21.25
C LEU A 129 -6.55 2.95 -22.66
N TYR A 130 -5.28 2.66 -22.92
CA TYR A 130 -4.67 2.70 -24.24
C TYR A 130 -3.96 1.38 -24.51
N ASN A 131 -4.27 0.72 -25.62
CA ASN A 131 -3.60 -0.52 -26.00
C ASN A 131 -2.35 -0.22 -26.83
N ALA A 132 -1.20 -0.10 -26.17
CA ALA A 132 0.12 -0.01 -26.80
C ALA A 132 0.71 -1.39 -27.17
N GLY A 133 -0.05 -2.47 -27.01
CA GLY A 133 0.35 -3.83 -27.38
C GLY A 133 0.13 -4.13 -28.86
N THR A 134 0.40 -5.38 -29.25
CA THR A 134 0.22 -5.88 -30.63
C THR A 134 -1.03 -6.72 -30.82
N GLU A 135 -1.72 -7.08 -29.72
CA GLU A 135 -2.90 -7.96 -29.73
C GLU A 135 -4.14 -7.23 -29.16
N PRO A 136 -5.35 -7.57 -29.63
CA PRO A 136 -6.58 -7.03 -29.05
C PRO A 136 -6.79 -7.47 -27.60
N VAL A 137 -7.22 -6.54 -26.74
CA VAL A 137 -7.59 -6.82 -25.36
C VAL A 137 -9.08 -7.12 -25.29
N THR A 138 -9.43 -8.36 -24.95
CA THR A 138 -10.83 -8.84 -24.89
C THR A 138 -11.39 -8.87 -23.47
N ARG A 139 -10.55 -8.71 -22.44
CA ARG A 139 -10.95 -8.68 -21.03
C ARG A 139 -10.00 -7.88 -20.18
N TYR A 140 -10.49 -7.34 -19.08
CA TYR A 140 -9.74 -6.53 -18.13
C TYR A 140 -9.92 -7.06 -16.70
N LEU A 141 -8.81 -7.31 -15.98
CA LEU A 141 -8.87 -7.84 -14.62
C LEU A 141 -9.11 -6.73 -13.60
N VAL A 142 -10.21 -6.82 -12.84
CA VAL A 142 -10.42 -6.02 -11.64
C VAL A 142 -10.34 -6.89 -10.39
N ARG A 143 -9.90 -6.29 -9.29
CA ARG A 143 -9.87 -6.92 -7.98
C ARG A 143 -10.58 -6.03 -6.98
N VAL A 144 -11.56 -6.59 -6.27
CA VAL A 144 -12.21 -5.97 -5.12
C VAL A 144 -11.73 -6.71 -3.89
N ALA A 145 -11.01 -6.03 -3.01
CA ALA A 145 -10.50 -6.58 -1.77
C ALA A 145 -10.80 -5.61 -0.64
N VAL A 146 -11.50 -6.09 0.38
CA VAL A 146 -11.92 -5.30 1.54
C VAL A 146 -11.48 -6.02 2.78
N ASP A 147 -11.02 -5.26 3.76
CA ASP A 147 -10.61 -5.79 5.04
C ASP A 147 -10.98 -4.79 6.12
N ARG A 148 -11.78 -5.21 7.08
CA ARG A 148 -12.15 -4.37 8.22
C ARG A 148 -11.02 -4.25 9.24
N TYR A 149 -10.11 -5.22 9.28
CA TYR A 149 -9.05 -5.33 10.28
C TYR A 149 -7.67 -5.60 9.66
N PRO A 150 -7.21 -4.79 8.68
CA PRO A 150 -6.00 -5.08 7.89
C PRO A 150 -4.70 -5.26 8.72
N ASN A 151 -4.71 -4.82 9.98
CA ASN A 151 -3.58 -4.94 10.91
C ASN A 151 -3.65 -6.16 11.84
N ASP A 152 -4.67 -7.02 11.72
CA ASP A 152 -4.87 -8.24 12.50
C ASP A 152 -5.35 -9.38 11.57
N PRO A 153 -4.43 -10.11 10.91
CA PRO A 153 -4.78 -11.14 9.93
C PRO A 153 -5.66 -12.25 10.52
N GLY A 154 -5.48 -12.59 11.80
CA GLY A 154 -6.29 -13.60 12.48
C GLY A 154 -7.74 -13.16 12.61
N ARG A 155 -7.96 -11.89 12.99
CA ARG A 155 -9.29 -11.29 13.05
C ARG A 155 -9.89 -11.09 11.67
N SER A 156 -9.12 -10.62 10.69
CA SER A 156 -9.57 -10.51 9.29
C SER A 156 -10.10 -11.85 8.78
N ASN A 157 -9.32 -12.92 8.92
CA ASN A 157 -9.70 -14.24 8.44
C ASN A 157 -10.95 -14.80 9.13
N ARG A 158 -11.17 -14.50 10.42
CA ARG A 158 -12.43 -14.86 11.10
C ARG A 158 -13.59 -14.00 10.61
N HIS A 159 -13.37 -12.70 10.43
CA HIS A 159 -14.38 -11.76 9.96
C HIS A 159 -14.84 -12.07 8.54
N HIS A 160 -13.91 -12.30 7.60
CA HIS A 160 -14.22 -12.68 6.23
C HIS A 160 -15.04 -13.97 6.16
N ARG A 161 -14.71 -14.99 6.96
CA ARG A 161 -15.49 -16.24 7.01
C ARG A 161 -16.90 -16.04 7.56
N ALA A 162 -17.06 -15.17 8.57
CA ALA A 162 -18.36 -14.90 9.17
C ALA A 162 -19.22 -13.96 8.31
N HIS A 163 -18.59 -13.06 7.56
CA HIS A 163 -19.22 -11.98 6.78
C HIS A 163 -18.64 -11.99 5.35
N PRO A 164 -18.83 -13.09 4.59
CA PRO A 164 -18.21 -13.22 3.26
C PRO A 164 -18.73 -12.14 2.34
N LEU A 165 -17.84 -11.46 1.63
CA LEU A 165 -18.24 -10.54 0.57
C LEU A 165 -18.93 -11.37 -0.53
N THR A 166 -20.13 -11.02 -0.99
CA THR A 166 -20.80 -11.76 -2.08
C THR A 166 -20.96 -10.91 -3.34
N PHE A 167 -21.13 -11.54 -4.51
CA PHE A 167 -21.43 -10.81 -5.75
C PHE A 167 -22.79 -10.10 -5.73
N ALA A 168 -23.78 -10.68 -5.03
CA ALA A 168 -25.09 -10.07 -4.85
C ALA A 168 -24.99 -8.74 -4.08
N GLU A 169 -24.17 -8.70 -3.02
CA GLU A 169 -23.90 -7.48 -2.26
C GLU A 169 -23.07 -6.46 -3.06
N LEU A 170 -22.11 -6.93 -3.88
CA LEU A 170 -21.26 -6.04 -4.67
C LEU A 170 -22.06 -5.18 -5.65
N GLN A 171 -23.18 -5.70 -6.18
CA GLN A 171 -23.98 -5.03 -7.20
C GLN A 171 -23.10 -4.46 -8.33
N LEU A 172 -22.15 -5.28 -8.81
CA LEU A 172 -21.12 -4.84 -9.74
C LEU A 172 -21.75 -4.43 -11.08
N THR A 173 -21.51 -3.18 -11.48
CA THR A 173 -21.81 -2.68 -12.82
C THR A 173 -20.53 -2.30 -13.53
N ALA A 174 -20.45 -2.52 -14.85
CA ALA A 174 -19.31 -2.14 -15.66
C ALA A 174 -19.79 -1.61 -17.02
N TYR A 175 -19.10 -0.58 -17.51
CA TYR A 175 -19.40 0.10 -18.76
C TYR A 175 -18.11 0.43 -19.50
N ARG A 176 -18.21 0.49 -20.82
CA ARG A 176 -17.23 1.15 -21.68
C ARG A 176 -17.80 2.44 -22.25
N ASP A 177 -16.93 3.41 -22.51
CA ASP A 177 -17.23 4.71 -23.09
C ASP A 177 -16.07 5.11 -24.01
N ASP A 178 -16.38 5.29 -25.30
CA ASP A 178 -15.44 5.71 -26.34
C ASP A 178 -15.66 7.17 -26.80
N GLY A 179 -16.46 7.94 -26.05
CA GLY A 179 -16.84 9.31 -26.39
C GLY A 179 -18.06 9.44 -27.30
N GLY A 180 -18.62 8.31 -27.78
CA GLY A 180 -19.86 8.27 -28.55
C GLY A 180 -21.02 7.64 -27.78
N ALA A 181 -20.85 6.41 -27.30
CA ALA A 181 -21.88 5.65 -26.61
C ALA A 181 -21.34 4.96 -25.35
N ARG A 182 -22.15 4.96 -24.28
CA ARG A 182 -21.86 4.24 -23.04
C ARG A 182 -22.51 2.86 -23.09
N GLU A 183 -21.71 1.82 -23.29
CA GLU A 183 -22.20 0.45 -23.43
C GLU A 183 -21.93 -0.37 -22.17
N PRO A 184 -22.87 -1.19 -21.70
CA PRO A 184 -22.63 -2.10 -20.59
C PRO A 184 -21.59 -3.15 -20.99
N MET A 185 -20.82 -3.63 -20.01
CA MET A 185 -19.85 -4.71 -20.17
C MET A 185 -20.30 -5.92 -19.35
N HIS A 186 -20.26 -7.10 -19.96
CA HIS A 186 -20.37 -8.35 -19.20
C HIS A 186 -19.16 -8.54 -18.29
N TRP A 187 -19.34 -9.37 -17.26
CA TRP A 187 -18.25 -9.74 -16.39
C TRP A 187 -18.33 -11.20 -15.97
N GLN A 188 -17.17 -11.78 -15.65
CA GLN A 188 -17.05 -13.15 -15.18
C GLN A 188 -16.15 -13.22 -13.95
N ALA A 189 -16.58 -13.96 -12.92
CA ALA A 189 -15.74 -14.25 -11.77
C ALA A 189 -14.51 -15.07 -12.20
N LYS A 190 -13.31 -14.57 -11.88
CA LYS A 190 -12.05 -15.30 -12.00
C LYS A 190 -11.73 -16.06 -10.71
N HIS A 191 -11.84 -15.35 -9.58
CA HIS A 191 -11.67 -15.92 -8.25
C HIS A 191 -12.75 -15.38 -7.33
N ASP A 192 -13.41 -16.30 -6.65
CA ASP A 192 -14.42 -16.01 -5.64
C ASP A 192 -13.89 -16.47 -4.27
N ARG A 193 -13.47 -15.52 -3.43
CA ARG A 193 -12.95 -15.77 -2.07
C ARG A 193 -13.67 -14.87 -1.07
N ASP A 194 -13.78 -15.31 0.17
CA ASP A 194 -14.44 -14.54 1.24
C ASP A 194 -13.83 -13.14 1.40
N ALA A 195 -12.50 -13.04 1.30
CA ALA A 195 -11.74 -11.81 1.50
C ALA A 195 -11.61 -10.91 0.25
N PHE A 196 -11.81 -11.46 -0.95
CA PHE A 196 -11.65 -10.71 -2.19
C PHE A 196 -12.33 -11.38 -3.38
N LYS A 197 -12.72 -10.57 -4.38
CA LYS A 197 -13.14 -11.03 -5.70
C LYS A 197 -12.14 -10.58 -6.76
N GLU A 198 -11.81 -11.49 -7.67
CA GLU A 198 -11.18 -11.12 -8.94
C GLU A 198 -12.16 -11.37 -10.06
N ILE A 199 -12.37 -10.36 -10.90
CA ILE A 199 -13.40 -10.34 -11.93
C ILE A 199 -12.78 -9.93 -13.25
N TRP A 200 -13.08 -10.68 -14.31
CA TRP A 200 -12.85 -10.25 -15.67
C TRP A 200 -14.00 -9.36 -16.12
N LEU A 201 -13.73 -8.11 -16.41
CA LEU A 201 -14.62 -7.28 -17.23
C LEU A 201 -14.39 -7.68 -18.69
N LEU A 202 -15.44 -8.04 -19.41
CA LEU A 202 -15.36 -8.52 -20.77
C LEU A 202 -15.68 -7.38 -21.72
N PHE A 203 -14.87 -7.22 -22.77
CA PHE A 203 -15.18 -6.31 -23.85
C PHE A 203 -16.26 -6.92 -24.77
N GLU A 204 -17.41 -7.25 -24.19
CA GLU A 204 -18.60 -7.78 -24.84
C GLU A 204 -19.86 -7.49 -24.01
N ASN A 205 -21.01 -7.52 -24.67
CA ASN A 205 -22.36 -7.47 -24.08
C ASN A 205 -23.35 -8.29 -24.93
N ASP A 206 -24.65 -8.12 -24.68
CA ASP A 206 -25.72 -8.80 -25.43
C ASP A 206 -25.76 -8.46 -26.93
N GLU A 207 -25.26 -7.29 -27.33
CA GLU A 207 -25.26 -6.82 -28.72
C GLU A 207 -24.02 -7.32 -29.51
N GLY A 208 -22.93 -7.64 -28.81
CA GLY A 208 -21.76 -8.23 -29.43
C GLY A 208 -20.45 -8.03 -28.67
N ARG A 209 -19.35 -8.29 -29.37
CA ARG A 209 -17.98 -8.12 -28.85
C ARG A 209 -17.36 -6.84 -29.38
N PHE A 210 -16.58 -6.20 -28.53
CA PHE A 210 -15.92 -4.94 -28.83
C PHE A 210 -14.50 -4.85 -28.25
N PRO A 211 -13.58 -5.74 -28.66
CA PRO A 211 -12.21 -5.76 -28.14
C PRO A 211 -11.52 -4.41 -28.27
N LEU A 212 -10.66 -4.08 -27.31
CA LEU A 212 -9.79 -2.91 -27.41
C LEU A 212 -8.60 -3.25 -28.32
N TYR A 213 -8.62 -2.79 -29.57
CA TYR A 213 -7.60 -3.11 -30.56
C TYR A 213 -6.30 -2.32 -30.34
N PRO A 214 -5.15 -2.82 -30.84
CA PRO A 214 -3.88 -2.10 -30.81
C PRO A 214 -3.97 -0.68 -31.37
N GLY A 215 -3.48 0.30 -30.62
CA GLY A 215 -3.49 1.71 -30.98
C GLY A 215 -4.77 2.47 -30.62
N ASP A 216 -5.80 1.78 -30.14
CA ASP A 216 -7.04 2.40 -29.69
C ASP A 216 -7.01 2.75 -28.20
N GLY A 217 -7.85 3.71 -27.82
CA GLY A 217 -8.12 4.08 -26.44
C GLY A 217 -9.61 3.97 -26.11
N VAL A 218 -9.91 3.63 -24.86
CA VAL A 218 -11.29 3.52 -24.37
C VAL A 218 -11.35 3.88 -22.89
N THR A 219 -12.45 4.46 -22.44
CA THR A 219 -12.74 4.57 -21.01
C THR A 219 -13.50 3.33 -20.57
N ILE A 220 -13.05 2.67 -19.50
CA ILE A 220 -13.89 1.74 -18.74
C ILE A 220 -14.29 2.38 -17.41
N GLU A 221 -15.52 2.14 -16.98
CA GLU A 221 -16.01 2.52 -15.66
C GLU A 221 -16.64 1.29 -15.01
N TYR A 222 -16.27 1.01 -13.76
CA TYR A 222 -16.93 -0.03 -12.98
C TYR A 222 -17.21 0.48 -11.57
N ALA A 223 -18.36 0.07 -11.04
CA ALA A 223 -18.85 0.47 -9.75
C ALA A 223 -19.31 -0.74 -8.94
N TYR A 224 -19.11 -0.70 -7.63
CA TYR A 224 -19.55 -1.73 -6.70
C TYR A 224 -19.81 -1.15 -5.31
N ARG A 225 -20.58 -1.88 -4.52
CA ARG A 225 -21.00 -1.51 -3.17
C ARG A 225 -20.52 -2.53 -2.15
N VAL A 226 -20.29 -2.08 -0.93
CA VAL A 226 -19.89 -2.94 0.18
C VAL A 226 -20.41 -2.34 1.49
N GLY A 227 -21.01 -3.17 2.34
CA GLY A 227 -21.49 -2.76 3.66
C GLY A 227 -20.36 -2.30 4.59
N TRP A 228 -20.69 -1.40 5.52
CA TRP A 228 -19.71 -0.89 6.49
C TRP A 228 -19.11 -2.00 7.34
N ASP A 229 -19.89 -3.05 7.61
CA ASP A 229 -19.47 -4.23 8.36
C ASP A 229 -18.26 -4.94 7.72
N LYS A 230 -18.02 -4.77 6.42
CA LYS A 230 -16.91 -5.45 5.70
C LYS A 230 -15.74 -4.53 5.33
N TRP A 231 -15.98 -3.23 5.14
CA TRP A 231 -14.93 -2.28 4.73
C TRP A 231 -14.33 -1.53 5.93
N GLY A 232 -13.01 -1.56 6.08
CA GLY A 232 -12.28 -0.79 7.09
C GLY A 232 -12.25 0.72 6.79
N LEU A 233 -11.54 1.50 7.60
CA LEU A 233 -11.39 2.94 7.37
C LEU A 233 -10.18 3.25 6.46
N TRP A 234 -10.14 2.60 5.31
CA TRP A 234 -9.05 2.76 4.33
C TRP A 234 -9.51 2.51 2.89
N PHE A 235 -8.81 3.10 1.93
CA PHE A 235 -8.99 2.86 0.51
C PHE A 235 -7.64 2.82 -0.19
N GLN A 236 -7.35 1.72 -0.90
CA GLN A 236 -6.05 1.50 -1.54
C GLN A 236 -6.16 1.30 -3.05
N ARG A 237 -5.24 1.94 -3.78
CA ARG A 237 -5.01 1.72 -5.21
C ARG A 237 -3.62 1.10 -5.41
N ALA A 238 -3.57 -0.03 -6.10
CA ALA A 238 -2.31 -0.67 -6.49
C ALA A 238 -2.07 -0.50 -7.99
N VAL A 239 -0.89 0.00 -8.36
CA VAL A 239 -0.49 0.26 -9.75
C VAL A 239 0.01 -1.04 -10.36
N ARG A 240 -0.86 -1.73 -11.10
CA ARG A 240 -0.57 -3.05 -11.72
C ARG A 240 -0.22 -2.98 -13.20
N LEU A 241 -0.48 -1.84 -13.83
CA LEU A 241 -0.19 -1.54 -15.24
C LEU A 241 0.54 -0.20 -15.30
N PRO A 242 1.36 0.06 -16.33
CA PRO A 242 1.90 1.39 -16.58
C PRO A 242 0.78 2.43 -16.52
N THR A 243 0.90 3.40 -15.63
CA THR A 243 -0.14 4.39 -15.35
C THR A 243 0.45 5.79 -15.46
N ARG A 244 -0.15 6.69 -16.24
CA ARG A 244 0.32 8.08 -16.42
C ARG A 244 -0.22 9.00 -15.34
N ARG A 245 -1.46 8.79 -14.91
CA ARG A 245 -2.08 9.59 -13.85
C ARG A 245 -3.00 8.74 -13.00
N LEU A 246 -2.85 8.85 -11.69
CA LEU A 246 -3.75 8.26 -10.70
C LEU A 246 -4.37 9.37 -9.87
N ALA A 247 -5.69 9.36 -9.74
CA ALA A 247 -6.44 10.24 -8.86
C ALA A 247 -7.37 9.42 -7.96
N VAL A 248 -7.46 9.82 -6.69
CA VAL A 248 -8.33 9.19 -5.69
C VAL A 248 -9.15 10.28 -5.01
N ARG A 249 -10.46 10.03 -4.88
CA ARG A 249 -11.39 10.86 -4.14
C ARG A 249 -12.05 10.03 -3.03
N LEU A 250 -12.03 10.56 -1.81
CA LEU A 250 -12.97 10.12 -0.77
C LEU A 250 -14.08 11.15 -0.65
N ASP A 251 -15.31 10.68 -0.66
CA ASP A 251 -16.51 11.47 -0.46
C ASP A 251 -17.17 10.99 0.84
N LEU A 252 -17.01 11.78 1.90
CA LEU A 252 -17.42 11.45 3.27
C LEU A 252 -18.44 12.48 3.79
N PRO A 253 -19.31 12.14 4.75
CA PRO A 253 -20.26 13.10 5.31
C PRO A 253 -19.52 14.15 6.16
N ALA A 254 -19.75 15.44 5.92
CA ALA A 254 -19.03 16.51 6.62
C ALA A 254 -19.38 16.57 8.11
N GLU A 255 -20.63 16.23 8.46
CA GLU A 255 -21.15 16.18 9.84
C GLU A 255 -20.36 15.23 10.76
N LEU A 256 -19.73 14.19 10.19
CA LEU A 256 -18.91 13.23 10.93
C LEU A 256 -17.50 13.77 11.27
N ASP A 257 -17.18 15.01 10.87
CA ASP A 257 -15.85 15.64 10.92
C ASP A 257 -14.72 14.66 10.54
N PRO A 258 -14.69 14.20 9.27
CA PRO A 258 -13.69 13.28 8.79
C PRO A 258 -12.29 13.91 8.76
N LYS A 259 -11.30 13.12 9.18
CA LYS A 259 -9.88 13.39 8.94
C LYS A 259 -9.30 12.28 8.09
N VAL A 260 -8.61 12.65 7.01
CA VAL A 260 -8.03 11.74 6.02
C VAL A 260 -6.53 11.99 5.92
N TRP A 261 -5.78 10.90 5.85
CA TRP A 261 -4.34 10.89 5.60
C TRP A 261 -4.02 9.75 4.62
N GLY A 262 -2.77 9.63 4.19
CA GLY A 262 -2.41 8.52 3.32
C GLY A 262 -0.94 8.19 3.31
N VAL A 263 -0.67 6.98 2.84
CA VAL A 263 0.65 6.39 2.69
C VAL A 263 0.85 5.87 1.28
N GLU A 264 2.08 5.90 0.79
CA GLU A 264 2.54 5.21 -0.42
C GLU A 264 3.61 4.18 -0.07
N GLY A 265 3.64 3.07 -0.79
CA GLY A 265 4.67 2.04 -0.65
C GLY A 265 4.94 1.33 -1.97
N SER A 266 6.04 0.59 -2.05
CA SER A 266 6.34 -0.30 -3.18
C SER A 266 6.59 -1.73 -2.70
N LEU A 267 6.74 -2.69 -3.61
CA LEU A 267 7.06 -4.08 -3.24
C LEU A 267 8.38 -4.22 -2.46
N SER A 268 9.28 -3.24 -2.54
CA SER A 268 10.65 -3.31 -2.01
C SER A 268 11.05 -2.13 -1.12
N ALA A 269 10.12 -1.24 -0.78
CA ALA A 269 10.38 -0.04 0.03
C ALA A 269 9.39 0.03 1.20
N GLU A 270 9.85 0.56 2.34
CA GLU A 270 9.01 0.87 3.49
C GLU A 270 7.87 1.82 3.09
N GLU A 271 6.68 1.62 3.66
CA GLU A 271 5.55 2.54 3.46
C GLU A 271 5.91 3.92 4.04
N GLY A 272 5.76 4.98 3.24
CA GLY A 272 6.00 6.37 3.63
C GLY A 272 4.76 7.24 3.38
N PRO A 273 4.76 8.51 3.82
CA PRO A 273 3.64 9.42 3.58
C PRO A 273 3.47 9.73 2.09
N LEU A 274 2.24 10.01 1.66
CA LEU A 274 1.98 10.47 0.28
C LEU A 274 2.82 11.72 -0.03
N ARG A 275 3.53 11.71 -1.17
CA ARG A 275 4.40 12.84 -1.57
C ARG A 275 3.65 14.13 -1.89
N THR A 276 2.39 14.00 -2.31
CA THR A 276 1.51 15.12 -2.61
C THR A 276 0.40 15.20 -1.56
N PRO A 277 0.02 16.41 -1.12
CA PRO A 277 -0.98 16.58 -0.08
C PRO A 277 -2.38 16.16 -0.56
N ILE A 278 -3.19 15.66 0.36
CA ILE A 278 -4.61 15.44 0.16
C ILE A 278 -5.33 16.79 0.32
N GLN A 279 -6.08 17.22 -0.69
CA GLN A 279 -6.84 18.46 -0.67
C GLN A 279 -8.25 18.17 -0.15
N ARG A 280 -8.69 18.91 0.88
CA ARG A 280 -10.06 18.87 1.37
C ARG A 280 -10.87 20.00 0.73
N ARG A 281 -12.10 19.70 0.30
CA ARG A 281 -13.14 20.67 -0.04
C ARG A 281 -14.45 20.23 0.60
N ASP A 282 -15.25 21.18 1.07
CA ASP A 282 -16.57 20.90 1.65
C ASP A 282 -17.64 21.44 0.68
N GLU A 283 -18.57 20.59 0.26
CA GLU A 283 -19.60 20.89 -0.74
C GLU A 283 -20.90 20.15 -0.40
N GLY A 284 -22.02 20.86 -0.28
CA GLY A 284 -23.35 20.23 -0.10
C GLY A 284 -23.47 19.28 1.11
N GLY A 285 -22.81 19.59 2.24
CA GLY A 285 -22.79 18.71 3.42
C GLY A 285 -21.85 17.51 3.31
N ARG A 286 -21.04 17.44 2.25
CA ARG A 286 -20.03 16.41 2.01
C ARG A 286 -18.63 17.00 2.17
N ALA A 287 -17.73 16.23 2.77
CA ALA A 287 -16.30 16.52 2.83
C ALA A 287 -15.59 15.67 1.79
N LEU A 288 -15.13 16.31 0.72
CA LEU A 288 -14.42 15.72 -0.40
C LEU A 288 -12.91 15.80 -0.17
N PHE A 289 -12.22 14.66 -0.26
CA PHE A 289 -10.77 14.57 -0.14
C PHE A 289 -10.18 14.08 -1.45
N ASP A 290 -9.49 14.97 -2.16
CA ASP A 290 -8.87 14.70 -3.45
C ASP A 290 -7.36 14.54 -3.33
N TRP A 291 -6.83 13.55 -4.02
CA TRP A 291 -5.40 13.36 -4.16
C TRP A 291 -5.08 12.85 -5.56
N ALA A 292 -3.91 13.21 -6.08
CA ALA A 292 -3.43 12.68 -7.34
C ALA A 292 -1.91 12.63 -7.41
N THR A 293 -1.43 11.74 -8.27
CA THR A 293 -0.02 11.64 -8.65
C THR A 293 0.13 11.38 -10.15
N LYS A 294 1.30 11.77 -10.70
CA LYS A 294 1.68 11.56 -12.09
C LYS A 294 2.76 10.48 -12.17
N ASP A 295 2.69 9.67 -13.21
CA ASP A 295 3.63 8.59 -13.53
C ASP A 295 4.00 7.73 -12.31
N PRO A 296 3.01 7.22 -11.53
CA PRO A 296 3.32 6.41 -10.36
C PRO A 296 4.11 5.14 -10.74
N PRO A 297 5.09 4.71 -9.92
CA PRO A 297 5.88 3.52 -10.21
C PRO A 297 5.02 2.25 -10.32
N LEU A 298 5.41 1.34 -11.22
CA LEU A 298 4.78 0.03 -11.29
C LEU A 298 4.91 -0.69 -9.94
N ASN A 299 3.84 -1.36 -9.52
CA ASN A 299 3.67 -2.04 -8.23
C ASN A 299 3.60 -1.11 -7.00
N ALA A 300 3.60 0.20 -7.19
CA ALA A 300 3.31 1.12 -6.09
C ALA A 300 1.88 0.92 -5.54
N ARG A 301 1.71 1.17 -4.25
CA ARG A 301 0.44 1.12 -3.54
C ARG A 301 0.22 2.45 -2.86
N TYR A 302 -0.94 3.05 -3.09
CA TYR A 302 -1.35 4.30 -2.47
C TYR A 302 -2.58 4.01 -1.62
N ARG A 303 -2.48 4.21 -0.31
CA ARG A 303 -3.56 3.94 0.65
C ARG A 303 -3.94 5.24 1.35
N MET A 304 -5.20 5.62 1.22
CA MET A 304 -5.82 6.63 2.08
C MET A 304 -6.46 5.96 3.27
N GLN A 305 -6.43 6.61 4.42
CA GLN A 305 -7.04 6.18 5.67
C GLN A 305 -7.82 7.35 6.26
N TRP A 306 -8.87 7.05 7.01
CA TRP A 306 -9.65 8.11 7.65
C TRP A 306 -10.17 7.74 9.02
N ARG A 307 -10.65 8.76 9.74
CA ARG A 307 -11.42 8.61 10.98
C ARG A 307 -12.50 9.68 11.06
N PHE A 308 -13.61 9.36 11.71
CA PHE A 308 -14.66 10.31 12.06
C PHE A 308 -14.45 10.81 13.48
N ARG A 309 -14.60 12.11 13.71
CA ARG A 309 -14.53 12.71 15.06
C ARG A 309 -15.90 12.84 15.72
N SER A 310 -16.96 12.93 14.91
CA SER A 310 -18.35 12.96 15.37
C SER A 310 -19.06 11.65 15.03
N GLN A 311 -19.98 11.19 15.89
CA GLN A 311 -20.84 10.04 15.60
C GLN A 311 -22.00 10.43 14.67
N PRO A 312 -22.50 9.52 13.80
CA PRO A 312 -23.67 9.79 12.98
C PRO A 312 -24.95 10.00 13.81
N PRO A 313 -25.83 10.93 13.40
CA PRO A 313 -27.04 11.29 14.17
C PRO A 313 -28.16 10.24 14.18
N ASP A 314 -28.14 9.22 13.31
CA ASP A 314 -29.26 8.25 13.14
C ASP A 314 -28.91 6.78 13.48
N ALA A 315 -28.05 6.56 14.48
CA ALA A 315 -27.88 5.23 15.06
C ALA A 315 -28.99 4.95 16.10
N GLY A 316 -30.12 4.40 15.65
CA GLY A 316 -31.07 3.70 16.53
C GLY A 316 -30.34 2.61 17.36
N PRO A 317 -30.93 2.11 18.47
CA PRO A 317 -30.23 1.28 19.44
C PRO A 317 -30.00 -0.15 18.90
N ALA A 318 -29.02 -0.30 18.03
CA ALA A 318 -28.42 -1.57 17.67
C ALA A 318 -26.96 -1.33 17.24
N ALA A 319 -26.05 -1.94 17.99
CA ALA A 319 -24.60 -2.01 17.78
C ALA A 319 -23.80 -0.71 18.04
N LEU A 320 -23.56 -0.45 19.33
CA LEU A 320 -22.24 -0.13 19.88
C LEU A 320 -21.17 0.19 18.82
N GLY A 321 -20.83 1.47 18.63
CA GLY A 321 -19.47 1.83 18.20
C GLY A 321 -18.45 1.10 19.09
N PRO A 322 -17.25 0.74 18.60
CA PRO A 322 -16.44 -0.31 19.20
C PRO A 322 -15.90 0.08 20.58
N ARG A 323 -16.72 -0.10 21.62
CA ARG A 323 -16.25 -0.61 22.91
C ARG A 323 -15.78 -2.04 22.64
N GLY A 324 -14.50 -2.20 22.30
CA GLY A 324 -13.94 -3.53 22.07
C GLY A 324 -12.77 -3.65 21.10
N GLN A 325 -12.20 -2.56 20.55
CA GLN A 325 -10.78 -2.63 20.20
C GLN A 325 -10.00 -2.37 21.49
N VAL A 326 -9.48 -3.45 22.05
CA VAL A 326 -8.42 -3.39 23.06
C VAL A 326 -7.27 -2.63 22.36
N ARG A 327 -7.05 -1.35 22.73
CA ARG A 327 -5.91 -0.55 22.25
C ARG A 327 -4.62 -1.34 22.47
N ALA A 328 -3.54 -1.00 21.77
CA ALA A 328 -2.26 -1.64 22.07
C ALA A 328 -1.89 -1.41 23.54
N SER A 329 -2.15 -0.20 24.07
CA SER A 329 -2.15 0.09 25.50
C SER A 329 -3.08 -0.80 26.33
N ASP A 330 -4.32 -1.07 25.91
CA ASP A 330 -5.22 -1.96 26.65
C ASP A 330 -4.74 -3.43 26.65
N ARG A 331 -4.06 -3.88 25.57
CA ARG A 331 -3.49 -5.24 25.47
C ARG A 331 -2.25 -5.38 26.34
N VAL A 332 -1.42 -4.34 26.36
CA VAL A 332 -0.25 -4.25 27.24
C VAL A 332 -0.68 -4.13 28.70
N ARG A 333 -1.71 -3.32 29.00
CA ARG A 333 -2.37 -3.24 30.32
C ARG A 333 -2.93 -4.59 30.76
N ALA A 334 -3.52 -5.38 29.86
CA ALA A 334 -4.03 -6.71 30.17
C ALA A 334 -2.93 -7.72 30.59
N LEU A 335 -1.65 -7.43 30.31
CA LEU A 335 -0.51 -8.19 30.82
C LEU A 335 -0.09 -7.80 32.24
N GLY A 336 -0.80 -6.87 32.89
CA GLY A 336 -0.45 -6.33 34.20
C GLY A 336 0.58 -5.21 34.14
N ILE A 337 0.81 -4.62 32.96
CA ILE A 337 1.71 -3.47 32.82
C ILE A 337 1.00 -2.20 33.27
N VAL A 338 1.54 -1.60 34.33
CA VAL A 338 1.10 -0.36 34.94
C VAL A 338 1.19 0.79 33.93
N GLN A 339 0.21 1.69 33.95
CA GLN A 339 0.12 2.79 32.98
C GLN A 339 0.65 4.10 33.56
N ARG A 340 1.02 5.05 32.69
CA ARG A 340 1.70 6.33 33.01
C ARG A 340 1.16 7.10 34.21
N ASP A 341 -0.14 7.04 34.46
CA ASP A 341 -0.81 7.81 35.51
C ASP A 341 -0.68 7.18 36.91
N ASP A 342 -0.02 6.03 37.01
CA ASP A 342 0.22 5.36 38.29
C ASP A 342 1.46 5.94 38.99
N ASP A 343 1.29 6.33 40.24
CA ASP A 343 2.34 6.94 41.07
C ASP A 343 3.57 6.04 41.23
N LEU A 344 3.42 4.72 41.11
CA LEU A 344 4.53 3.77 41.26
C LEU A 344 5.59 3.97 40.17
N LEU A 345 5.21 4.42 38.97
CA LEU A 345 6.17 4.74 37.89
C LEU A 345 7.00 6.00 38.16
N ARG A 346 6.63 6.78 39.18
CA ARG A 346 7.32 8.01 39.61
C ARG A 346 8.16 7.81 40.87
N GLN A 347 8.20 6.59 41.40
CA GLN A 347 8.95 6.27 42.61
C GLN A 347 10.27 5.56 42.26
N PRO A 348 11.41 5.99 42.84
CA PRO A 348 12.65 5.24 42.73
C PRO A 348 12.49 3.82 43.28
N ALA A 349 12.96 2.84 42.52
CA ALA A 349 12.87 1.44 42.88
C ALA A 349 13.87 1.07 43.99
N ARG A 350 13.46 0.17 44.88
CA ARG A 350 14.31 -0.33 45.96
C ARG A 350 15.38 -1.28 45.41
N GLN A 351 16.62 -1.07 45.80
CA GLN A 351 17.71 -2.00 45.50
C GLN A 351 17.60 -3.30 46.29
N PHE A 352 17.98 -4.41 45.67
CA PHE A 352 18.12 -5.71 46.32
C PHE A 352 19.37 -5.75 47.22
N ASP A 353 19.26 -6.32 48.40
CA ASP A 353 20.39 -6.74 49.25
C ASP A 353 20.88 -8.12 48.81
N LEU A 354 21.67 -8.17 47.73
CA LEU A 354 22.22 -9.42 47.20
C LEU A 354 23.51 -9.81 47.95
N PRO A 355 23.71 -11.12 48.25
CA PRO A 355 22.92 -12.27 47.80
C PRO A 355 21.73 -12.63 48.71
N ARG A 356 21.51 -11.93 49.83
CA ARG A 356 20.46 -12.30 50.81
C ARG A 356 19.06 -12.35 50.19
N GLU A 357 18.78 -11.44 49.27
CA GLU A 357 17.52 -11.34 48.54
C GLU A 357 17.55 -12.01 47.15
N GLU A 358 18.49 -12.93 46.87
CA GLU A 358 18.61 -13.61 45.57
C GLU A 358 17.29 -14.29 45.16
N GLY A 359 16.63 -14.98 46.09
CA GLY A 359 15.34 -15.63 45.82
C GLY A 359 14.26 -14.63 45.37
N VAL A 360 14.23 -13.44 45.97
CA VAL A 360 13.31 -12.35 45.59
C VAL A 360 13.69 -11.81 44.21
N ALA A 361 14.98 -11.58 43.96
CA ALA A 361 15.47 -11.10 42.67
C ALA A 361 15.14 -12.08 41.54
N ARG A 362 15.28 -13.40 41.77
CA ARG A 362 14.92 -14.44 40.80
C ARG A 362 13.42 -14.49 40.52
N ASP A 363 12.57 -14.33 41.54
CA ASP A 363 11.11 -14.26 41.33
C ASP A 363 10.73 -13.03 40.48
N VAL A 364 11.30 -11.87 40.80
CA VAL A 364 11.08 -10.63 40.02
C VAL A 364 11.54 -10.79 38.58
N VAL A 365 12.75 -11.31 38.35
CA VAL A 365 13.27 -11.59 37.00
C VAL A 365 12.42 -12.61 36.26
N GLY A 366 11.93 -13.66 36.95
CA GLY A 366 11.03 -14.65 36.38
C GLY A 366 9.72 -14.02 35.86
N ARG A 367 9.12 -13.11 36.63
CA ARG A 367 7.91 -12.37 36.22
C ARG A 367 8.16 -11.44 35.02
N LEU A 368 9.31 -10.77 35.00
CA LEU A 368 9.72 -9.93 33.86
C LEU A 368 9.90 -10.78 32.60
N SER A 369 10.64 -11.90 32.69
CA SER A 369 10.84 -12.84 31.59
C SER A 369 9.53 -13.38 31.04
N ALA A 370 8.62 -13.82 31.93
CA ALA A 370 7.31 -14.34 31.53
C ALA A 370 6.46 -13.28 30.83
N THR A 371 6.50 -12.03 31.29
CA THR A 371 5.81 -10.92 30.64
C THR A 371 6.42 -10.61 29.27
N LEU A 372 7.75 -10.57 29.18
CA LEU A 372 8.45 -10.31 27.93
C LEU A 372 8.19 -11.40 26.87
N ALA A 373 8.00 -12.65 27.28
CA ALA A 373 7.57 -13.73 26.39
C ALA A 373 6.13 -13.51 25.86
N ARG A 374 5.19 -13.13 26.74
CA ARG A 374 3.81 -12.81 26.33
C ARG A 374 3.74 -11.55 25.44
N LEU A 375 4.60 -10.57 25.69
CA LEU A 375 4.72 -9.37 24.85
C LEU A 375 5.13 -9.72 23.42
N ASP A 376 6.01 -10.71 23.24
CA ASP A 376 6.43 -11.17 21.92
C ASP A 376 5.29 -11.80 21.13
N GLU A 377 4.39 -12.52 21.80
CA GLU A 377 3.18 -13.06 21.18
C GLU A 377 2.19 -11.96 20.76
N LEU A 378 2.19 -10.82 21.47
CA LEU A 378 1.26 -9.70 21.23
C LEU A 378 1.76 -8.68 20.21
N HIS A 379 3.07 -8.41 20.17
CA HIS A 379 3.65 -7.37 19.31
C HIS A 379 5.09 -7.69 18.89
N PRO A 380 5.40 -7.80 17.59
CA PRO A 380 6.77 -7.99 17.14
C PRO A 380 7.56 -6.67 17.27
N PHE A 381 8.48 -6.61 18.23
CA PHE A 381 9.40 -5.49 18.39
C PHE A 381 10.62 -5.66 17.47
N SER A 382 10.73 -4.82 16.43
CA SER A 382 11.83 -4.87 15.46
C SER A 382 13.11 -4.20 15.94
N LYS A 383 13.03 -3.34 16.96
CA LYS A 383 14.17 -2.55 17.51
C LYS A 383 14.72 -3.10 18.83
N GLY A 384 14.20 -4.24 19.30
CA GLY A 384 14.36 -4.69 20.68
C GLY A 384 13.28 -4.13 21.61
N VAL A 385 13.21 -4.65 22.82
CA VAL A 385 12.22 -4.27 23.85
C VAL A 385 12.83 -4.46 25.23
N GLY A 386 12.55 -3.52 26.13
CA GLY A 386 12.88 -3.64 27.55
C GLY A 386 11.64 -3.62 28.43
N ILE A 387 11.80 -4.11 29.66
CA ILE A 387 10.80 -3.99 30.72
C ILE A 387 11.48 -3.88 32.08
N ALA A 388 11.02 -2.93 32.90
CA ALA A 388 11.47 -2.71 34.27
C ALA A 388 10.42 -3.19 35.28
N ALA A 389 10.87 -3.69 36.44
CA ALA A 389 10.01 -4.15 37.53
C ALA A 389 8.90 -3.17 37.95
N PRO A 390 9.14 -1.84 38.04
CA PRO A 390 8.08 -0.87 38.33
C PRO A 390 6.92 -0.90 37.33
N GLN A 391 7.18 -1.24 36.06
CA GLN A 391 6.12 -1.38 35.06
C GLN A 391 5.18 -2.55 35.34
N LEU A 392 5.55 -3.49 36.22
CA LEU A 392 4.70 -4.58 36.70
C LEU A 392 4.14 -4.35 38.11
N GLY A 393 4.26 -3.13 38.63
CA GLY A 393 3.87 -2.81 40.01
C GLY A 393 4.84 -3.36 41.06
N LEU A 394 6.06 -3.74 40.64
CA LEU A 394 7.09 -4.27 41.53
C LEU A 394 8.12 -3.17 41.78
N GLY A 395 8.16 -2.60 42.98
CA GLY A 395 9.08 -1.52 43.35
C GLY A 395 10.54 -1.94 43.56
N TRP A 396 11.08 -2.82 42.72
CA TRP A 396 12.43 -3.38 42.83
C TRP A 396 13.34 -2.94 41.68
N ALA A 397 14.63 -2.78 41.94
CA ALA A 397 15.61 -2.32 40.94
C ALA A 397 16.05 -3.46 40.01
N ALA A 398 15.14 -3.94 39.16
CA ALA A 398 15.39 -4.99 38.18
C ALA A 398 14.83 -4.62 36.81
N ALA A 399 15.61 -4.84 35.75
CA ALA A 399 15.19 -4.62 34.37
C ALA A 399 15.70 -5.73 33.45
N LEU A 400 14.92 -6.05 32.42
CA LEU A 400 15.30 -6.95 31.33
C LEU A 400 15.29 -6.20 30.01
N VAL A 401 16.31 -6.41 29.18
CA VAL A 401 16.39 -5.86 27.83
C VAL A 401 16.62 -6.97 26.83
N ARG A 402 15.69 -7.15 25.89
CA ARG A 402 15.83 -8.08 24.76
C ARG A 402 16.30 -7.32 23.52
N PRO A 403 17.44 -7.71 22.91
CA PRO A 403 17.90 -7.14 21.64
C PRO A 403 16.93 -7.36 20.47
N ALA A 404 17.18 -6.67 19.37
CA ALA A 404 16.44 -6.89 18.12
C ALA A 404 16.67 -8.30 17.53
N ASP A 405 17.89 -8.83 17.70
CA ASP A 405 18.18 -10.23 17.39
C ASP A 405 17.47 -11.14 18.40
N ARG A 406 16.49 -11.89 17.91
CA ARG A 406 15.62 -12.77 18.71
C ARG A 406 16.32 -14.05 19.17
N ALA A 407 17.47 -14.39 18.58
CA ALA A 407 18.28 -15.52 19.04
C ALA A 407 19.13 -15.16 20.27
N ALA A 408 19.30 -13.87 20.57
CA ALA A 408 20.06 -13.42 21.73
C ALA A 408 19.22 -13.52 23.02
N GLU A 409 19.86 -14.00 24.09
CA GLU A 409 19.25 -14.03 25.42
C GLU A 409 18.97 -12.60 25.94
N PRO A 410 17.86 -12.39 26.67
CA PRO A 410 17.62 -11.12 27.34
C PRO A 410 18.73 -10.79 28.34
N ILE A 411 19.15 -9.52 28.33
CA ILE A 411 20.08 -8.97 29.29
C ILE A 411 19.33 -8.70 30.59
N VAL A 412 19.80 -9.28 31.69
CA VAL A 412 19.25 -9.05 33.04
C VAL A 412 20.11 -8.01 33.75
N LEU A 413 19.48 -6.98 34.30
CA LEU A 413 20.13 -5.90 35.04
C LEU A 413 19.55 -5.84 36.45
N LEU A 414 20.37 -6.11 37.47
CA LEU A 414 20.00 -6.00 38.88
C LEU A 414 20.72 -4.82 39.51
N ASN A 415 20.01 -3.97 40.25
CA ASN A 415 20.54 -2.73 40.82
C ASN A 415 21.38 -1.88 39.82
N PRO A 416 20.97 -1.74 38.54
CA PRO A 416 21.82 -1.06 37.57
C PRO A 416 21.90 0.45 37.86
N ARG A 417 23.08 1.02 37.58
CA ARG A 417 23.31 2.48 37.56
C ARG A 417 24.27 2.85 36.43
N VAL A 418 23.98 3.95 35.73
CA VAL A 418 24.93 4.52 34.77
C VAL A 418 26.09 5.14 35.55
N VAL A 419 27.32 4.69 35.28
CA VAL A 419 28.55 5.19 35.92
C VAL A 419 29.37 6.07 35.00
N ASP A 420 29.23 5.91 33.69
CA ASP A 420 29.82 6.79 32.68
C ASP A 420 28.93 6.86 31.43
N ALA A 421 29.04 7.95 30.67
CA ALA A 421 28.29 8.17 29.44
C ALA A 421 29.13 8.89 28.40
N ALA A 422 29.02 8.45 27.15
CA ALA A 422 29.70 9.08 26.03
C ALA A 422 29.24 10.54 25.85
N PRO A 423 30.14 11.47 25.47
CA PRO A 423 29.76 12.85 25.19
C PRO A 423 28.94 12.98 23.91
N GLU A 424 29.08 12.06 22.96
CA GLU A 424 28.27 12.03 21.74
C GLU A 424 26.84 11.57 22.04
N THR A 425 25.87 12.29 21.48
CA THR A 425 24.44 12.03 21.68
C THR A 425 23.69 11.95 20.36
N ASP A 426 22.55 11.26 20.35
CA ASP A 426 21.58 11.29 19.27
C ASP A 426 20.15 11.49 19.78
N GLU A 427 19.27 11.97 18.90
CA GLU A 427 17.84 12.10 19.16
C GLU A 427 17.09 11.07 18.34
N GLN A 428 16.34 10.20 19.02
CA GLN A 428 15.51 9.19 18.36
C GLN A 428 14.18 9.07 19.07
N TYR A 429 13.18 8.62 18.32
CA TYR A 429 11.88 8.34 18.89
C TYR A 429 11.91 7.09 19.77
N GLU A 430 11.41 7.24 20.99
CA GLU A 430 11.19 6.19 21.97
C GLU A 430 9.69 5.95 22.17
N GLY A 431 9.34 4.75 22.62
CA GLY A 431 8.00 4.41 23.13
C GLY A 431 8.13 3.68 24.46
N CYS A 432 7.06 3.63 25.23
CA CYS A 432 7.04 2.99 26.55
C CYS A 432 5.85 2.04 26.66
N LEU A 433 6.05 0.86 27.27
CA LEU A 433 4.96 -0.12 27.49
C LEU A 433 3.85 0.45 28.38
N SER A 434 4.18 1.32 29.33
CA SER A 434 3.22 1.97 30.24
C SER A 434 2.36 3.06 29.59
N PHE A 435 2.65 3.46 28.35
CA PHE A 435 1.80 4.36 27.57
C PHE A 435 2.08 4.14 26.08
N PHE A 436 1.74 2.92 25.66
CA PHE A 436 2.18 2.33 24.40
C PHE A 436 1.79 3.13 23.15
N ASP A 437 0.69 3.87 23.22
CA ASP A 437 0.08 4.55 22.08
C ASP A 437 0.79 5.87 21.70
N HIS A 438 1.91 6.24 22.35
CA HIS A 438 2.65 7.47 22.04
C HIS A 438 4.15 7.23 21.86
N ARG A 439 4.79 8.14 21.12
CA ARG A 439 6.23 8.21 20.88
C ARG A 439 6.71 9.62 21.16
N GLY A 440 7.93 9.75 21.66
CA GLY A 440 8.57 11.06 21.82
C GLY A 440 10.00 11.01 21.34
N LEU A 441 10.47 12.12 20.78
CA LEU A 441 11.85 12.30 20.36
C LEU A 441 12.71 12.58 21.61
N VAL A 442 13.66 11.70 21.89
CA VAL A 442 14.43 11.72 23.14
C VAL A 442 15.93 11.78 22.84
N PRO A 443 16.67 12.75 23.40
CA PRO A 443 18.13 12.77 23.36
C PRO A 443 18.71 11.70 24.30
N ARG A 444 19.67 10.90 23.80
CA ARG A 444 20.43 9.92 24.59
C ARG A 444 21.91 9.94 24.22
N PRO A 445 22.82 9.62 25.16
CA PRO A 445 24.21 9.28 24.83
C PRO A 445 24.28 8.08 23.88
N LEU A 446 25.23 8.11 22.94
CA LEU A 446 25.50 7.00 22.03
C LEU A 446 26.16 5.80 22.73
N GLY A 447 26.67 5.97 23.94
CA GLY A 447 27.22 4.89 24.76
C GLY A 447 27.08 5.19 26.25
N ILE A 448 26.91 4.13 27.04
CA ILE A 448 26.85 4.19 28.50
C ILE A 448 27.62 3.02 29.10
N ASP A 449 28.27 3.25 30.23
CA ASP A 449 28.79 2.20 31.10
C ASP A 449 27.87 2.05 32.30
N VAL A 450 27.41 0.82 32.54
CA VAL A 450 26.43 0.51 33.58
C VAL A 450 27.05 -0.44 34.58
N GLU A 451 27.13 -0.02 35.84
CA GLU A 451 27.42 -0.91 36.95
C GLU A 451 26.11 -1.61 37.36
N HIS A 452 26.12 -2.94 37.44
CA HIS A 452 25.00 -3.75 37.90
C HIS A 452 25.48 -4.95 38.73
N ALA A 453 24.57 -5.55 39.48
CA ALA A 453 24.84 -6.65 40.39
C ALA A 453 24.62 -8.02 39.72
N GLN A 454 25.48 -8.98 40.05
CA GLN A 454 25.25 -10.40 39.80
C GLN A 454 24.42 -11.02 40.93
N TRP A 455 23.95 -12.26 40.73
CA TRP A 455 23.15 -13.01 41.71
C TRP A 455 23.83 -13.15 43.08
N ASP A 456 25.16 -13.25 43.09
CA ASP A 456 25.97 -13.37 44.31
C ASP A 456 26.22 -12.02 45.02
N GLY A 457 25.72 -10.91 44.47
CA GLY A 457 25.91 -9.55 44.97
C GLY A 457 27.19 -8.86 44.49
N SER A 458 28.06 -9.55 43.74
CA SER A 458 29.22 -8.92 43.10
C SER A 458 28.77 -7.90 42.05
N ARG A 459 29.57 -6.85 41.83
CA ARG A 459 29.25 -5.78 40.88
C ARG A 459 30.12 -5.91 39.64
N VAL A 460 29.51 -5.70 38.48
CA VAL A 460 30.19 -5.67 37.18
C VAL A 460 29.80 -4.42 36.42
N ILE A 461 30.71 -3.94 35.58
CA ILE A 461 30.46 -2.83 34.66
C ILE A 461 30.31 -3.41 33.26
N THR A 462 29.26 -3.02 32.56
CA THR A 462 29.00 -3.43 31.17
C THR A 462 28.80 -2.20 30.30
N SER A 463 29.57 -2.11 29.22
CA SER A 463 29.46 -1.04 28.23
C SER A 463 28.40 -1.37 27.19
N PHE A 464 27.46 -0.45 27.00
CA PHE A 464 26.43 -0.54 25.96
C PHE A 464 26.61 0.60 24.95
N LYS A 465 26.31 0.32 23.68
CA LYS A 465 26.43 1.30 22.58
C LYS A 465 25.16 1.35 21.74
N TYR A 466 24.94 2.50 21.10
CA TYR A 466 23.89 2.74 20.11
C TYR A 466 22.50 2.34 20.61
N ALA A 467 21.76 1.55 19.83
CA ALA A 467 20.43 1.05 20.18
C ALA A 467 20.36 0.40 21.57
N MET A 468 21.39 -0.36 21.95
CA MET A 468 21.42 -1.03 23.25
C MET A 468 21.62 -0.05 24.41
N ALA A 469 22.49 0.95 24.23
CA ALA A 469 22.66 2.02 25.22
C ALA A 469 21.34 2.75 25.47
N ARG A 470 20.59 3.05 24.40
CA ARG A 470 19.26 3.68 24.49
C ARG A 470 18.24 2.82 25.23
N LEU A 471 18.12 1.53 24.88
CA LEU A 471 17.19 0.61 25.54
C LEU A 471 17.53 0.47 27.03
N VAL A 472 18.81 0.25 27.35
CA VAL A 472 19.25 0.11 28.75
C VAL A 472 19.03 1.40 29.55
N ALA A 473 19.35 2.57 28.97
CA ALA A 473 19.10 3.86 29.62
C ALA A 473 17.60 4.10 29.88
N HIS A 474 16.73 3.67 28.97
CA HIS A 474 15.28 3.77 29.14
C HIS A 474 14.79 2.94 30.33
N GLU A 475 15.27 1.70 30.46
CA GLU A 475 14.86 0.87 31.59
C GLU A 475 15.44 1.35 32.91
N ILE A 476 16.66 1.89 32.92
CA ILE A 476 17.24 2.52 34.12
C ILE A 476 16.42 3.74 34.55
N ASP A 477 15.94 4.57 33.62
CA ASP A 477 15.05 5.69 33.96
C ASP A 477 13.81 5.20 34.73
N HIS A 478 13.19 4.10 34.29
CA HIS A 478 12.04 3.52 34.98
C HIS A 478 12.37 3.11 36.43
N LEU A 479 13.58 2.60 36.69
CA LEU A 479 14.03 2.26 38.04
C LEU A 479 14.31 3.50 38.90
N GLU A 480 14.58 4.65 38.29
CA GLU A 480 14.76 5.94 38.97
C GLU A 480 13.44 6.71 39.16
N GLY A 481 12.30 6.16 38.72
CA GLY A 481 11.01 6.86 38.74
C GLY A 481 10.89 7.94 37.65
N ARG A 482 11.68 7.84 36.59
CA ARG A 482 11.70 8.75 35.45
C ARG A 482 11.08 8.09 34.23
N LEU A 483 10.36 8.87 33.44
CA LEU A 483 9.81 8.45 32.16
C LEU A 483 10.56 9.17 31.04
N TYR A 484 10.61 8.57 29.85
CA TYR A 484 11.32 9.19 28.72
C TYR A 484 10.81 10.61 28.39
N VAL A 485 9.53 10.90 28.70
CA VAL A 485 8.92 12.22 28.50
C VAL A 485 9.58 13.31 29.34
N ASP A 486 10.22 12.95 30.45
CA ASP A 486 10.95 13.90 31.29
C ASP A 486 12.30 14.29 30.67
N ARG A 487 12.77 13.54 29.66
CA ARG A 487 14.00 13.82 28.90
C ARG A 487 13.75 14.54 27.58
N MET A 488 12.49 14.68 27.16
CA MET A 488 12.14 15.38 25.92
C MET A 488 12.41 16.88 26.05
N ALA A 489 12.76 17.52 24.94
CA ALA A 489 12.89 18.97 24.91
C ALA A 489 11.55 19.66 25.29
N PRO A 490 11.58 20.75 26.06
CA PRO A 490 10.37 21.46 26.48
C PRO A 490 9.49 21.87 25.30
N GLY A 491 8.19 21.60 25.40
CA GLY A 491 7.22 21.98 24.37
C GLY A 491 7.14 21.05 23.15
N VAL A 492 7.96 19.99 23.09
CA VAL A 492 7.83 18.96 22.05
C VAL A 492 6.66 18.04 22.40
N PRO A 493 5.63 17.92 21.54
CA PRO A 493 4.49 17.07 21.83
C PRO A 493 4.84 15.59 21.71
N LEU A 494 4.15 14.76 22.47
CA LEU A 494 4.10 13.33 22.19
C LEU A 494 3.39 13.11 20.87
N VAL A 495 4.00 12.29 20.02
CA VAL A 495 3.46 11.88 18.74
C VAL A 495 2.69 10.58 18.94
N PRO A 496 1.37 10.50 18.71
CA PRO A 496 0.64 9.24 18.72
C PRO A 496 1.32 8.19 17.83
N VAL A 497 1.29 6.91 18.20
CA VAL A 497 1.94 5.84 17.42
C VAL A 497 1.44 5.79 15.99
N GLU A 498 0.19 6.16 15.77
CA GLU A 498 -0.43 6.28 14.46
C GLU A 498 0.31 7.33 13.61
N GLU A 499 0.61 8.50 14.17
CA GLU A 499 1.34 9.60 13.52
C GLU A 499 2.86 9.31 13.43
N TYR A 500 3.43 8.61 14.41
CA TYR A 500 4.83 8.17 14.35
C TYR A 500 5.06 7.11 13.28
N ARG A 501 4.11 6.21 13.04
CA ARG A 501 4.20 5.24 11.93
C ARG A 501 4.15 5.91 10.55
N GLU A 502 3.66 7.15 10.47
CA GLU A 502 3.59 7.97 9.26
C GLU A 502 4.87 8.80 9.01
N THR A 503 5.73 8.98 10.02
CA THR A 503 6.88 9.92 10.00
C THR A 503 8.19 9.35 10.56
N GLY A 504 8.13 8.20 11.22
CA GLY A 504 9.20 7.66 12.04
C GLY A 504 10.29 7.00 11.21
N ASN A 505 11.49 7.57 11.23
CA ASN A 505 12.66 6.89 10.71
C ASN A 505 13.00 5.66 11.61
N PRO A 506 13.42 4.52 11.03
CA PRO A 506 14.12 3.50 11.80
C PRO A 506 15.34 4.14 12.50
N TRP A 507 15.71 3.63 13.68
CA TRP A 507 16.93 4.12 14.34
C TRP A 507 18.10 3.91 13.37
N ARG A 508 18.77 4.99 12.98
CA ARG A 508 19.94 4.94 12.12
C ARG A 508 21.15 5.14 13.02
N TYR A 509 21.86 4.04 13.26
CA TYR A 509 23.13 4.02 13.99
C TYR A 509 24.26 3.71 13.02
#